data_AF-A0A950W2Z4-F1
#
_entry.id   AF-A0A950W2Z4-F1
#
_cell.length_a   1.000
_cell.length_b   1.000
_cell.length_c   1.000
_cell.angle_alpha   90.00
_cell.angle_beta   90.00
_cell.angle_gamma   90.00
#
_symmetry.space_group_name_H-M   'P 1'
#
loop_
_entity.id
_entity.type
_entity.pdbx_description
1 polymer ?
#
loop_
_entity_poly.entity_id
_entity_poly.type
_entity_poly.pdbx_seq_one_letter_code
_entity_poly.pdbx_strand_id
1 'polypeptide(L)'
;MRKTAWSPGFWACFFGCGLILAIAIPAFNLLVPPNSPAALPDYLVPLLGKYLCYALLALSLDLIWGYAGILSLGQGAFFALGGYCVGMYLMRQIGARGVYGNPLLPDFMVFLNWQQLPWFWWGFDHFAWAAAMVVLVPGLLALVFGWLAFRSRVTGVYLSIITQAMTYALMLAFFRNDMGFGGNNGMTDYKDLLGWDVHQPSTRLGLYL
;
A
#
# COMPACT_ATOMS: atom_id res chain seq x y z
N MET A 1 -38.41 -2.68 -4.22
CA MET A 1 -37.22 -2.14 -3.55
C MET A 1 -36.05 -3.09 -3.79
N ARG A 2 -35.01 -2.70 -4.53
CA ARG A 2 -33.78 -3.50 -4.63
C ARG A 2 -33.18 -3.58 -3.23
N LYS A 3 -33.08 -4.78 -2.64
CA LYS A 3 -32.31 -4.99 -1.41
C LYS A 3 -30.88 -4.54 -1.72
N THR A 4 -30.43 -3.48 -1.08
CA THR A 4 -29.04 -3.02 -1.20
C THR A 4 -28.15 -4.12 -0.61
N ALA A 5 -27.17 -4.62 -1.36
CA ALA A 5 -26.20 -5.61 -0.87
C ALA A 5 -25.49 -5.11 0.42
N TRP A 6 -25.36 -3.80 0.54
CA TRP A 6 -24.75 -3.05 1.64
C TRP A 6 -25.69 -2.83 2.83
N SER A 7 -26.30 -3.89 3.35
CA SER A 7 -27.14 -3.80 4.56
C SER A 7 -26.28 -3.63 5.83
N PRO A 8 -26.84 -3.12 6.95
CA PRO A 8 -26.13 -3.11 8.24
C PRO A 8 -25.63 -4.50 8.66
N GLY A 9 -26.40 -5.55 8.31
CA GLY A 9 -26.01 -6.94 8.57
C GLY A 9 -24.80 -7.40 7.74
N PHE A 10 -24.68 -6.92 6.49
CA PHE A 10 -23.49 -7.17 5.68
C PHE A 10 -22.24 -6.56 6.32
N TRP A 11 -22.32 -5.30 6.73
CA TRP A 11 -21.19 -4.61 7.37
C TRP A 11 -20.82 -5.26 8.71
N ALA A 12 -21.80 -5.64 9.54
CA ALA A 12 -21.56 -6.36 10.78
C ALA A 12 -20.86 -7.71 10.54
N CYS A 13 -21.30 -8.45 9.52
CA CYS A 13 -20.65 -9.71 9.12
C CYS A 13 -19.23 -9.49 8.60
N PHE A 14 -19.02 -8.49 7.74
CA PHE A 14 -17.72 -8.15 7.19
C PHE A 14 -16.70 -7.79 8.28
N PHE A 15 -17.05 -6.85 9.17
CA PHE A 15 -16.18 -6.48 10.29
C PHE A 15 -16.02 -7.62 11.30
N GLY A 16 -17.06 -8.43 11.53
CA GLY A 16 -16.98 -9.62 12.37
C GLY A 16 -15.98 -10.65 11.83
N CYS A 17 -16.08 -11.00 10.54
CA CYS A 17 -15.13 -11.88 9.88
C CYS A 17 -13.70 -11.30 9.88
N GLY A 18 -13.56 -9.99 9.63
CA GLY A 18 -12.26 -9.31 9.70
C GLY A 18 -11.64 -9.40 11.09
N LEU A 19 -12.42 -9.15 12.16
CA LEU A 19 -11.96 -9.26 13.54
C LEU A 19 -11.58 -10.71 13.90
N ILE A 20 -12.38 -11.69 13.46
CA ILE A 20 -12.07 -13.11 13.66
C ILE A 20 -10.74 -13.46 13.00
N LEU A 21 -10.51 -13.04 11.75
CA LEU A 21 -9.25 -13.30 11.05
C LEU A 21 -8.07 -12.56 11.68
N ALA A 22 -8.28 -11.32 12.16
CA ALA A 22 -7.27 -10.53 12.85
C ALA A 22 -6.79 -11.21 14.14
N ILE A 23 -7.69 -11.86 14.89
CA ILE A 23 -7.36 -12.53 16.15
C ILE A 23 -6.90 -13.98 15.94
N ALA A 24 -7.62 -14.73 15.10
CA ALA A 24 -7.39 -16.15 14.90
C ALA A 24 -6.01 -16.43 14.30
N ILE A 25 -5.56 -15.65 13.32
CA ILE A 25 -4.27 -15.93 12.66
C ILE A 25 -3.07 -15.78 13.62
N PRO A 26 -2.94 -14.68 14.39
CA PRO A 26 -1.94 -14.57 15.43
C PRO A 26 -2.10 -15.62 16.53
N ALA A 27 -3.34 -15.91 16.97
CA ALA A 27 -3.59 -16.92 17.99
C ALA A 27 -3.13 -18.32 17.56
N PHE A 28 -3.44 -18.71 16.32
CA PHE A 28 -3.02 -20.01 15.78
C PHE A 28 -1.52 -20.07 15.51
N ASN A 29 -0.87 -18.96 15.14
CA ASN A 29 0.58 -18.93 14.98
C ASN A 29 1.32 -19.00 16.34
N LEU A 30 0.79 -18.38 17.40
CA LEU A 30 1.44 -18.31 18.72
C LEU A 30 1.11 -19.49 19.65
N LEU A 31 -0.13 -19.98 19.63
CA LEU A 31 -0.64 -20.92 20.64
C LEU A 31 -0.62 -22.38 20.16
N VAL A 32 -0.63 -22.62 18.85
CA VAL A 32 -0.66 -23.98 18.30
C VAL A 32 0.77 -24.50 18.14
N PRO A 33 1.11 -25.66 18.71
CA PRO A 33 2.44 -26.24 18.56
C PRO A 33 2.79 -26.51 17.09
N PRO A 34 4.05 -26.28 16.65
CA PRO A 34 4.45 -26.44 15.25
C PRO A 34 4.20 -27.83 14.64
N ASN A 35 4.13 -28.88 15.48
CA ASN A 35 3.89 -30.26 15.05
C ASN A 35 2.41 -30.61 14.85
N SER A 36 1.50 -29.67 15.13
CA SER A 36 0.07 -29.84 14.93
C SER A 36 -0.31 -29.65 13.45
N PRO A 37 -1.28 -30.41 12.91
CA PRO A 37 -1.83 -30.15 11.58
C PRO A 37 -2.52 -28.78 11.45
N ALA A 38 -2.85 -28.13 12.57
CA ALA A 38 -3.44 -26.80 12.62
C ALA A 38 -2.40 -25.68 12.84
N ALA A 39 -1.10 -25.98 12.87
CA ALA A 39 -0.07 -24.98 13.03
C ALA A 39 -0.04 -24.03 11.83
N LEU A 40 -0.01 -22.71 12.09
CA LEU A 40 0.21 -21.71 11.05
C LEU A 40 1.69 -21.37 10.96
N PRO A 41 2.37 -21.68 9.83
CA PRO A 41 3.75 -21.29 9.62
C PRO A 41 3.94 -19.77 9.57
N ASP A 42 5.09 -19.29 10.04
CA ASP A 42 5.40 -17.85 10.13
C ASP A 42 5.33 -17.11 8.78
N TYR A 43 5.59 -17.80 7.67
CA TYR A 43 5.49 -17.20 6.33
C TYR A 43 4.05 -16.95 5.89
N LEU A 44 3.06 -17.68 6.44
CA LEU A 44 1.66 -17.49 6.10
C LEU A 44 1.12 -16.17 6.65
N VAL A 45 1.60 -15.71 7.81
CA VAL A 45 1.16 -14.45 8.42
C VAL A 45 1.30 -13.25 7.47
N PRO A 46 2.51 -12.92 6.94
CA PRO A 46 2.65 -11.81 5.99
C PRO A 46 1.96 -12.09 4.65
N LEU A 47 1.81 -13.35 4.24
CA LEU A 47 1.10 -13.72 3.02
C LEU A 47 -0.40 -13.42 3.13
N LEU A 48 -1.02 -13.78 4.25
CA LEU A 48 -2.42 -13.50 4.55
C LEU A 48 -2.64 -12.00 4.75
N GLY A 49 -1.72 -11.31 5.43
CA GLY A 49 -1.74 -9.83 5.52
C GLY A 49 -1.74 -9.17 4.15
N LYS A 50 -0.90 -9.63 3.21
CA LYS A 50 -0.91 -9.15 1.82
C LYS A 50 -2.25 -9.38 1.14
N TYR A 51 -2.88 -10.55 1.33
CA TYR A 51 -4.19 -10.84 0.76
C TYR A 51 -5.29 -9.96 1.36
N LEU A 52 -5.24 -9.66 2.66
CA LEU A 52 -6.14 -8.69 3.29
C LEU A 52 -5.98 -7.30 2.69
N CYS A 53 -4.75 -6.83 2.46
CA CYS A 53 -4.51 -5.56 1.77
C CYS A 53 -5.12 -5.54 0.36
N TYR A 54 -4.99 -6.62 -0.41
CA TYR A 54 -5.64 -6.72 -1.72
C TYR A 54 -7.16 -6.85 -1.63
N ALA A 55 -7.70 -7.48 -0.59
CA ALA A 55 -9.13 -7.54 -0.34
C ALA A 55 -9.71 -6.15 -0.01
N LEU A 56 -9.00 -5.33 0.78
CA LEU A 56 -9.37 -3.93 1.03
C LEU A 56 -9.33 -3.08 -0.24
N LEU A 57 -8.33 -3.31 -1.10
CA LEU A 57 -8.28 -2.67 -2.43
C LEU A 57 -9.49 -3.08 -3.28
N ALA A 58 -9.81 -4.37 -3.35
CA ALA A 58 -10.98 -4.87 -4.08
C ALA A 58 -12.30 -4.31 -3.53
N LEU A 59 -12.43 -4.21 -2.20
CA LEU A 59 -13.58 -3.59 -1.54
C LEU A 59 -13.71 -2.11 -1.91
N SER A 60 -12.59 -1.37 -1.98
CA SER A 60 -12.62 0.05 -2.40
C SER A 60 -13.14 0.22 -3.83
N LEU A 61 -12.80 -0.71 -4.73
CA LEU A 61 -13.31 -0.75 -6.09
C LEU A 61 -14.81 -1.09 -6.12
N ASP A 62 -15.24 -2.07 -5.33
CA ASP A 62 -16.65 -2.47 -5.22
C ASP A 62 -17.53 -1.36 -4.64
N LEU A 63 -17.02 -0.54 -3.70
CA LEU A 63 -17.74 0.63 -3.22
C LEU A 63 -17.97 1.67 -4.33
N ILE A 64 -16.98 1.90 -5.19
CA ILE A 64 -17.10 2.89 -6.27
C ILE A 64 -17.97 2.34 -7.41
N TRP A 65 -17.74 1.10 -7.81
CA TRP A 65 -18.45 0.49 -8.93
C TRP A 65 -19.82 -0.09 -8.54
N GLY A 66 -19.87 -0.87 -7.46
CA GLY A 66 -21.07 -1.55 -6.99
C GLY A 66 -22.05 -0.62 -6.26
N TYR A 67 -21.58 0.28 -5.39
CA TYR A 67 -22.47 1.20 -4.67
C TYR A 67 -22.71 2.50 -5.45
N ALA A 68 -21.66 3.21 -5.89
CA ALA A 68 -21.84 4.47 -6.61
C ALA A 68 -22.21 4.30 -8.09
N GLY A 69 -22.05 3.09 -8.66
CA GLY A 69 -22.37 2.81 -10.07
C GLY A 69 -21.33 3.33 -11.05
N ILE A 70 -20.13 3.68 -10.57
CA ILE A 70 -19.08 4.31 -11.35
C ILE A 70 -17.96 3.30 -11.56
N LEU A 71 -17.76 2.80 -12.78
CA LEU A 71 -16.61 1.94 -13.06
C LEU A 71 -15.34 2.80 -13.11
N SER A 72 -14.47 2.62 -12.13
CA SER A 72 -13.14 3.23 -12.09
C SER A 72 -12.09 2.15 -12.28
N LEU A 73 -11.10 2.40 -13.13
CA LEU A 73 -9.95 1.53 -13.33
C LEU A 73 -8.67 2.20 -12.78
N GLY A 74 -8.86 3.13 -11.84
CA GLY A 74 -7.83 4.01 -11.27
C GLY A 74 -7.22 3.50 -9.96
N GLN A 75 -7.84 2.51 -9.32
CA GLN A 75 -7.68 2.19 -7.89
C GLN A 75 -6.26 1.73 -7.56
N GLY A 76 -5.64 0.99 -8.48
CA GLY A 76 -4.26 0.55 -8.34
C GLY A 76 -3.28 1.71 -8.19
N ALA A 77 -3.53 2.85 -8.82
CA ALA A 77 -2.67 4.03 -8.70
C ALA A 77 -2.70 4.61 -7.27
N PHE A 78 -3.90 4.78 -6.69
CA PHE A 78 -4.04 5.31 -5.33
C PHE A 78 -3.44 4.36 -4.28
N PHE A 79 -3.67 3.06 -4.44
CA PHE A 79 -3.09 2.04 -3.58
C PHE A 79 -1.56 2.01 -3.67
N ALA A 80 -1.02 2.06 -4.89
CA ALA A 80 0.43 2.10 -5.10
C ALA A 80 1.07 3.35 -4.50
N LEU A 81 0.46 4.53 -4.65
CA LEU A 81 0.99 5.78 -4.08
C LEU A 81 1.09 5.73 -2.55
N GLY A 82 0.08 5.18 -1.87
CA GLY A 82 0.16 4.94 -0.43
C GLY A 82 1.29 3.97 -0.07
N GLY A 83 1.40 2.85 -0.80
CA GLY A 83 2.49 1.89 -0.61
C GLY A 83 3.88 2.49 -0.84
N TYR A 84 4.04 3.35 -1.84
CA TYR A 84 5.28 4.07 -2.12
C TYR A 84 5.65 5.02 -1.00
N CYS A 85 4.70 5.71 -0.36
CA CYS A 85 4.98 6.56 0.79
C CYS A 85 5.60 5.77 1.96
N VAL A 86 5.08 4.56 2.22
CA VAL A 86 5.67 3.66 3.24
C VAL A 86 7.01 3.12 2.78
N GLY A 87 7.14 2.72 1.51
CA GLY A 87 8.40 2.24 0.93
C GLY A 87 9.52 3.28 1.00
N MET A 88 9.19 4.55 0.73
CA MET A 88 10.12 5.67 0.88
C MET A 88 10.58 5.82 2.34
N TYR A 89 9.68 5.67 3.30
CA TYR A 89 10.04 5.66 4.72
C TYR A 89 10.98 4.50 5.08
N LEU A 90 10.62 3.27 4.70
CA LEU A 90 11.42 2.09 4.97
C LEU A 90 12.82 2.19 4.36
N MET A 91 12.92 2.72 3.14
CA MET A 91 14.20 2.99 2.49
C MET A 91 15.09 3.95 3.28
N ARG A 92 14.49 5.01 3.82
CA ARG A 92 15.21 6.01 4.62
C ARG A 92 15.67 5.45 5.97
N GLN A 93 15.02 4.40 6.50
CA GLN A 93 15.46 3.74 7.73
C GLN A 93 16.70 2.83 7.55
N ILE A 94 17.05 2.44 6.31
CA ILE A 94 18.21 1.59 6.06
C ILE A 94 19.52 2.31 6.44
N GLY A 95 19.67 3.54 5.97
CA GLY A 95 20.87 4.37 6.19
C GLY A 95 22.16 3.67 5.75
N ALA A 96 23.24 3.84 6.54
CA ALA A 96 24.55 3.28 6.23
C ALA A 96 24.63 1.74 6.27
N ARG A 97 23.53 1.05 6.57
CA ARG A 97 23.46 -0.42 6.56
C ARG A 97 23.16 -0.98 5.17
N GLY A 98 22.88 -0.12 4.18
CA GLY A 98 22.71 -0.53 2.79
C GLY A 98 23.99 -1.10 2.20
N VAL A 99 23.87 -1.79 1.07
CA VAL A 99 24.99 -2.41 0.33
C VAL A 99 26.07 -1.39 -0.02
N TYR A 100 25.68 -0.15 -0.33
CA TYR A 100 26.63 0.92 -0.69
C TYR A 100 27.04 1.80 0.50
N GLY A 101 26.53 1.54 1.69
CA GLY A 101 26.94 2.21 2.93
C GLY A 101 26.65 3.72 3.00
N ASN A 102 25.78 4.26 2.14
CA ASN A 102 25.49 5.69 2.12
C ASN A 102 24.45 6.05 3.21
N PRO A 103 24.76 6.96 4.15
CA PRO A 103 23.82 7.31 5.23
C PRO A 103 22.61 8.12 4.77
N LEU A 104 22.67 8.76 3.60
CA LEU A 104 21.64 9.68 3.12
C LEU A 104 20.89 9.15 1.90
N LEU A 105 21.59 8.54 0.94
CA LEU A 105 20.98 8.04 -0.29
C LEU A 105 20.56 6.57 -0.11
N PRO A 106 19.30 6.20 -0.41
CA PRO A 106 18.92 4.81 -0.57
C PRO A 106 19.82 4.11 -1.59
N ASP A 107 20.10 2.82 -1.38
CA ASP A 107 21.01 2.04 -2.24
C ASP A 107 20.66 2.14 -3.72
N PHE A 108 19.37 2.20 -4.05
CA PHE A 108 18.97 2.30 -5.44
C PHE A 108 19.35 3.61 -6.12
N MET A 109 19.38 4.70 -5.37
CA MET A 109 19.84 5.99 -5.87
C MET A 109 21.35 5.99 -6.07
N VAL A 110 22.10 5.29 -5.20
CA VAL A 110 23.55 5.17 -5.32
C VAL A 110 23.93 4.38 -6.57
N PHE A 111 23.30 3.22 -6.83
CA PHE A 111 23.61 2.47 -8.05
C PHE A 111 23.16 3.18 -9.33
N LEU A 112 22.12 4.02 -9.25
CA LEU A 112 21.67 4.90 -10.35
C LEU A 112 22.51 6.19 -10.47
N ASN A 113 23.60 6.31 -9.71
CA ASN A 113 24.54 7.44 -9.74
C ASN A 113 23.92 8.81 -9.38
N TRP A 114 22.91 8.83 -8.51
CA TRP A 114 22.38 10.06 -7.94
C TRP A 114 23.36 10.64 -6.91
N GLN A 115 23.52 11.95 -6.92
CA GLN A 115 24.47 12.65 -6.04
C GLN A 115 23.81 13.24 -4.79
N GLN A 116 22.51 13.51 -4.85
CA GLN A 116 21.76 14.17 -3.77
C GLN A 116 20.35 13.60 -3.66
N LEU A 117 19.82 13.63 -2.44
CA LEU A 117 18.48 13.15 -2.16
C LEU A 117 17.44 14.13 -2.76
N PRO A 118 16.51 13.67 -3.61
CA PRO A 118 15.50 14.55 -4.21
C PRO A 118 14.62 15.19 -3.14
N TRP A 119 14.13 16.40 -3.41
CA TRP A 119 13.33 17.18 -2.44
C TRP A 119 12.05 16.46 -1.99
N PHE A 120 11.42 15.67 -2.86
CA PHE A 120 10.20 14.92 -2.54
C PHE A 120 10.45 13.70 -1.63
N TRP A 121 11.71 13.35 -1.37
CA TRP A 121 12.09 12.34 -0.37
C TRP A 121 12.33 12.95 1.02
N TRP A 122 12.33 14.27 1.15
CA TRP A 122 12.53 14.92 2.44
C TRP A 122 11.36 14.65 3.40
N GLY A 123 11.69 14.43 4.67
CA GLY A 123 10.73 14.10 5.73
C GLY A 123 10.36 12.62 5.84
N PHE A 124 10.68 11.80 4.83
CA PHE A 124 10.43 10.35 4.87
C PHE A 124 11.37 9.61 5.83
N ASP A 125 12.24 10.29 6.56
CA ASP A 125 12.94 9.77 7.74
C ASP A 125 12.05 9.73 8.99
N HIS A 126 10.92 10.45 8.99
CA HIS A 126 9.95 10.47 10.10
C HIS A 126 8.68 9.67 9.77
N PHE A 127 8.28 8.77 10.67
CA PHE A 127 7.11 7.92 10.46
C PHE A 127 5.80 8.72 10.40
N ALA A 128 5.61 9.72 11.27
CA ALA A 128 4.39 10.55 11.27
C ALA A 128 4.20 11.30 9.95
N TRP A 129 5.30 11.77 9.35
CA TRP A 129 5.27 12.39 8.03
C TRP A 129 4.87 11.38 6.95
N ALA A 130 5.49 10.20 6.95
CA ALA A 130 5.14 9.14 6.01
C ALA A 130 3.66 8.72 6.15
N ALA A 131 3.17 8.52 7.37
CA ALA A 131 1.77 8.19 7.65
C ALA A 131 0.80 9.27 7.16
N ALA A 132 1.15 10.55 7.32
CA ALA A 132 0.37 11.65 6.75
C ALA A 132 0.37 11.59 5.22
N MET A 133 1.53 11.37 4.59
CA MET A 133 1.66 11.28 3.13
C MET A 133 0.90 10.09 2.52
N VAL A 134 0.77 8.97 3.24
CA VAL A 134 -0.07 7.82 2.82
C VAL A 134 -1.51 8.23 2.55
N VAL A 135 -2.04 9.24 3.26
CA VAL A 135 -3.38 9.79 3.04
C VAL A 135 -3.34 10.98 2.09
N LEU A 136 -2.41 11.91 2.31
CA LEU A 136 -2.37 13.18 1.60
C LEU A 136 -1.99 13.04 0.13
N VAL A 137 -1.04 12.16 -0.23
CA VAL A 137 -0.58 12.01 -1.62
C VAL A 137 -1.68 11.41 -2.50
N PRO A 138 -2.22 10.20 -2.22
CA PRO A 138 -3.32 9.67 -3.01
C PRO A 138 -4.59 10.53 -2.88
N GLY A 139 -4.85 11.13 -1.71
CA GLY A 139 -6.00 12.01 -1.49
C GLY A 139 -5.95 13.29 -2.32
N LEU A 140 -4.78 13.93 -2.43
CA LEU A 140 -4.58 15.11 -3.28
C LEU A 140 -4.74 14.75 -4.76
N LEU A 141 -4.18 13.63 -5.20
CA LEU A 141 -4.39 13.14 -6.56
C LEU A 141 -5.89 12.89 -6.82
N ALA A 142 -6.58 12.24 -5.89
CA ALA A 142 -8.01 11.97 -6.00
C ALA A 142 -8.84 13.26 -6.03
N LEU A 143 -8.46 14.27 -5.24
CA LEU A 143 -9.08 15.59 -5.23
C LEU A 143 -8.93 16.28 -6.59
N VAL A 144 -7.69 16.40 -7.09
CA VAL A 144 -7.40 17.06 -8.38
C VAL A 144 -8.10 16.32 -9.52
N PHE A 145 -7.96 14.99 -9.56
CA PHE A 145 -8.61 14.14 -10.57
C PHE A 145 -10.12 14.28 -10.52
N GLY A 146 -10.72 14.11 -9.33
CA GLY A 146 -12.15 14.20 -9.13
C GLY A 146 -12.68 15.56 -9.51
N TRP A 147 -12.01 16.64 -9.09
CA TRP A 147 -12.40 18.00 -9.45
C TRP A 147 -12.42 18.21 -10.97
N LEU A 148 -11.38 17.77 -11.70
CA LEU A 148 -11.34 17.86 -13.16
C LEU A 148 -12.43 17.02 -13.83
N ALA A 149 -12.63 15.79 -13.37
CA ALA A 149 -13.61 14.86 -13.94
C ALA A 149 -15.05 15.36 -13.75
N PHE A 150 -15.39 15.80 -12.54
CA PHE A 150 -16.73 16.30 -12.23
C PHE A 150 -16.99 17.67 -12.84
N ARG A 151 -16.00 18.58 -12.83
CA ARG A 151 -16.12 19.89 -13.51
C ARG A 151 -16.37 19.73 -15.00
N SER A 152 -15.72 18.76 -15.62
CA SER A 152 -15.88 18.44 -17.05
C SER A 152 -17.13 17.58 -17.34
N ARG A 153 -17.94 17.26 -16.32
CA ARG A 153 -19.15 16.42 -16.44
C ARG A 153 -18.90 15.09 -17.15
N VAL A 154 -17.75 14.46 -16.89
CA VAL A 154 -17.39 13.16 -17.48
C VAL A 154 -18.31 12.07 -16.91
N THR A 155 -18.94 11.27 -17.76
CA THR A 155 -19.88 10.22 -17.34
C THR A 155 -19.59 8.86 -17.97
N GLY A 156 -19.99 7.80 -17.28
CA GLY A 156 -19.97 6.43 -17.79
C GLY A 156 -18.57 5.96 -18.21
N VAL A 157 -18.48 5.33 -19.38
CA VAL A 157 -17.27 4.67 -19.88
C VAL A 157 -16.08 5.64 -20.03
N TYR A 158 -16.33 6.91 -20.32
CA TYR A 158 -15.27 7.91 -20.45
C TYR A 158 -14.47 8.07 -19.16
N LEU A 159 -15.11 7.98 -17.99
CA LEU A 159 -14.41 8.06 -16.72
C LEU A 159 -13.51 6.84 -16.52
N SER A 160 -13.98 5.65 -16.90
CA SER A 160 -13.21 4.41 -16.84
C SER A 160 -11.97 4.49 -17.73
N ILE A 161 -12.11 5.01 -18.96
CA ILE A 161 -10.98 5.21 -19.89
C ILE A 161 -9.97 6.21 -19.31
N ILE A 162 -10.43 7.35 -18.79
CA ILE A 162 -9.53 8.38 -18.24
C ILE A 162 -8.82 7.88 -16.97
N THR A 163 -9.51 7.19 -16.07
CA THR A 163 -8.89 6.61 -14.87
C THR A 163 -7.87 5.53 -15.22
N GLN A 164 -8.15 4.68 -16.22
CA GLN A 164 -7.18 3.72 -16.74
C GLN A 164 -5.96 4.41 -17.36
N ALA A 165 -6.17 5.46 -18.16
CA ALA A 165 -5.09 6.23 -18.77
C ALA A 165 -4.20 6.90 -17.71
N MET A 166 -4.79 7.42 -16.63
CA MET A 166 -4.05 7.96 -15.48
C MET A 166 -3.20 6.88 -14.80
N THR A 167 -3.77 5.72 -14.50
CA THR A 167 -3.02 4.59 -13.91
C THR A 167 -1.84 4.20 -14.79
N TYR A 168 -2.06 4.09 -16.10
CA TYR A 168 -1.02 3.74 -17.06
C TYR A 168 0.06 4.82 -17.15
N ALA A 169 -0.31 6.10 -17.19
CA ALA A 169 0.63 7.22 -17.19
C ALA A 169 1.49 7.26 -15.91
N LEU A 170 0.88 7.00 -14.74
CA LEU A 170 1.60 6.89 -13.48
C LEU A 170 2.55 5.69 -13.47
N MET A 171 2.10 4.53 -13.94
CA MET A 171 2.96 3.35 -14.08
C MET A 171 4.18 3.67 -14.96
N LEU A 172 3.97 4.28 -16.13
CA LEU A 172 5.07 4.69 -17.02
C LEU A 172 6.01 5.69 -16.34
N ALA A 173 5.47 6.66 -15.60
CA ALA A 173 6.29 7.61 -14.86
C ALA A 173 7.15 6.90 -13.80
N PHE A 174 6.55 6.02 -13.00
CA PHE A 174 7.25 5.30 -11.93
C PHE A 174 8.29 4.30 -12.46
N PHE A 175 8.11 3.78 -13.67
CA PHE A 175 9.10 2.91 -14.32
C PHE A 175 10.34 3.65 -14.80
N ARG A 176 10.29 4.98 -14.92
CA ARG A 176 11.47 5.79 -15.28
C ARG A 176 12.38 5.94 -14.07
N ASN A 177 13.59 5.39 -14.18
CA ASN A 177 14.62 5.52 -13.14
C ASN A 177 14.95 6.99 -12.81
N ASP A 178 14.87 7.88 -13.80
CA ASP A 178 15.10 9.33 -13.62
C ASP A 178 14.09 10.02 -12.71
N MET A 179 12.94 9.39 -12.42
CA MET A 179 11.95 9.95 -11.50
C MET A 179 12.32 9.76 -10.03
N GLY A 180 13.35 8.97 -9.71
CA GLY A 180 13.82 8.79 -8.33
C GLY A 180 12.91 7.92 -7.44
N PHE A 181 12.10 7.03 -8.05
CA PHE A 181 11.25 6.07 -7.34
C PHE A 181 11.71 4.60 -7.46
N GLY A 182 12.90 4.37 -8.00
CA GLY A 182 13.46 3.01 -8.16
C GLY A 182 13.08 2.31 -9.46
N GLY A 183 12.23 2.91 -10.30
CA GLY A 183 11.96 2.40 -11.64
C GLY A 183 11.41 0.98 -11.65
N ASN A 184 11.88 0.20 -12.62
CA ASN A 184 11.58 -1.24 -12.69
C ASN A 184 12.42 -2.09 -11.71
N ASN A 185 13.40 -1.50 -11.02
CA ASN A 185 14.17 -2.19 -9.99
C ASN A 185 13.41 -2.26 -8.66
N GLY A 186 12.49 -1.32 -8.45
CA GLY A 186 11.68 -1.22 -7.25
C GLY A 186 12.48 -0.82 -6.01
N MET A 187 11.88 -1.07 -4.86
CA MET A 187 12.45 -0.79 -3.55
C MET A 187 12.64 -2.11 -2.78
N THR A 188 13.85 -2.36 -2.30
CA THR A 188 14.30 -3.61 -1.67
C THR A 188 15.06 -3.37 -0.36
N ASP A 189 15.51 -4.44 0.29
CA ASP A 189 16.37 -4.40 1.49
C ASP A 189 15.78 -3.64 2.70
N TYR A 190 14.45 -3.67 2.87
CA TYR A 190 13.80 -3.11 4.05
C TYR A 190 14.27 -3.84 5.31
N LYS A 191 14.78 -3.10 6.30
CA LYS A 191 15.35 -3.68 7.53
C LYS A 191 14.43 -3.49 8.72
N ASP A 192 14.10 -2.24 9.02
CA ASP A 192 13.34 -1.90 10.21
C ASP A 192 12.13 -1.04 9.88
N LEU A 193 11.10 -1.18 10.72
CA LEU A 193 9.97 -0.27 10.83
C LEU A 193 9.91 0.21 12.28
N LEU A 194 9.99 1.52 12.52
CA LEU A 194 9.95 2.09 13.88
C LEU A 194 11.00 1.48 14.84
N GLY A 195 12.14 1.04 14.31
CA GLY A 195 13.22 0.38 15.08
C GLY A 195 13.04 -1.13 15.30
N TRP A 196 11.96 -1.73 14.79
CA TRP A 196 11.72 -3.17 14.84
C TRP A 196 12.10 -3.83 13.52
N ASP A 197 12.88 -4.91 13.57
CA ASP A 197 13.26 -5.67 12.38
C ASP A 197 12.03 -6.32 11.73
N VAL A 198 11.78 -6.01 10.46
CA VAL A 198 10.62 -6.50 9.69
C VAL A 198 10.69 -8.01 9.38
N HIS A 199 11.84 -8.63 9.57
CA HIS A 199 12.04 -10.06 9.38
C HIS A 199 11.66 -10.88 10.61
N GLN A 200 11.59 -10.26 11.78
CA GLN A 200 11.21 -10.96 13.01
C GLN A 200 9.74 -11.41 12.95
N PRO A 201 9.43 -12.65 13.38
CA PRO A 201 8.05 -13.15 13.42
C PRO A 201 7.11 -12.28 14.26
N SER A 202 7.58 -11.76 15.40
CA SER A 202 6.83 -10.84 16.27
C SER A 202 6.43 -9.55 15.56
N THR A 203 7.35 -8.93 14.81
CA THR A 203 7.07 -7.71 14.03
C THR A 203 6.04 -7.99 12.94
N ARG A 204 6.13 -9.14 12.25
CA ARG A 204 5.18 -9.53 11.20
C ARG A 204 3.78 -9.79 11.75
N LEU A 205 3.68 -10.36 12.95
CA LEU A 205 2.42 -10.51 13.67
C LEU A 205 1.84 -9.15 14.07
N GLY A 206 2.69 -8.24 14.57
CA GLY A 206 2.28 -6.88 14.91
C GLY A 206 1.81 -6.07 13.70
N LEU A 207 2.41 -6.28 12.53
CA LEU A 207 2.01 -5.64 11.27
C LEU A 207 0.73 -6.23 10.65
N TYR A 208 0.42 -7.48 10.98
CA TYR A 208 -0.78 -8.15 10.50
C TYR A 208 -2.04 -7.66 11.23
N LEU A 209 -1.89 -7.31 12.51
CA LEU A 209 -2.94 -6.74 13.36
C LEU A 209 -3.24 -5.29 13.01
#